data_AF-A0A933RUU4-F1
#
_entry.id   AF-A0A933RUU4-F1
#
_cell.length_a   1.000
_cell.length_b   1.000
_cell.length_c   1.000
_cell.angle_alpha   90.00
_cell.angle_beta   90.00
_cell.angle_gamma   90.00
#
_symmetry.space_group_name_H-M   'P 1'
#
loop_
_entity.id
_entity.type
_entity.pdbx_description
1 polymer ?
#
loop_
_entity_poly.entity_id
_entity_poly.type
_entity_poly.pdbx_seq_one_letter_code
_entity_poly.pdbx_strand_id
1 'polypeptide(L)'
;MANFTGPPPGAIRNKPISSELQKVLSIAAQSAGIDTVVITSGGQDTLGEGTRRTGSTRHDRGRAADLQLVVQGTALAFTDHAAPATVLAFITAAAAAGATGIGAGVDYMGARTIHVGFGTSINDHQTLTWGAGGKSINAPQWLRDAAEAGWRTPAALAETVPAEPAAPGRYAVVARSGLKLRGGPGPDFGSEKTLALGTELTVTQFEGPGGNWACVDVEGDGVLDGYVFAPFLAALASSHQPGDVA
;
A
#
# COMPACT_ATOMS: atom_id res chain seq x y z
N MET A 1 -2.47 -11.75 -0.66
CA MET A 1 -2.94 -10.36 -0.48
C MET A 1 -3.86 -10.33 0.72
N ALA A 2 -3.82 -9.27 1.51
CA ALA A 2 -4.77 -9.11 2.61
C ALA A 2 -6.18 -8.88 2.06
N ASN A 3 -7.18 -9.47 2.72
CA ASN A 3 -8.58 -9.20 2.42
C ASN A 3 -9.00 -7.86 3.03
N PHE A 4 -9.88 -7.13 2.36
CA PHE A 4 -10.46 -5.90 2.88
C PHE A 4 -11.96 -6.11 3.07
N THR A 5 -12.49 -5.69 4.22
CA THR A 5 -13.92 -5.74 4.52
C THR A 5 -14.43 -4.39 5.01
N GLY A 6 -15.73 -4.17 4.89
CA GLY A 6 -16.37 -2.91 5.28
C GLY A 6 -16.14 -1.74 4.30
N PRO A 7 -16.52 -0.51 4.68
CA PRO A 7 -17.17 -0.15 5.94
C PRO A 7 -18.58 -0.75 6.10
N PRO A 8 -19.09 -0.92 7.34
CA PRO A 8 -20.45 -1.41 7.57
C PRO A 8 -21.50 -0.48 6.93
N PRO A 9 -22.55 -1.01 6.26
CA PRO A 9 -23.57 -0.17 5.62
C PRO A 9 -24.26 0.81 6.58
N GLY A 10 -24.38 0.46 7.86
CA GLY A 10 -25.00 1.29 8.90
C GLY A 10 -24.08 2.37 9.49
N ALA A 11 -22.79 2.42 9.12
CA ALA A 11 -21.89 3.46 9.61
C ALA A 11 -22.21 4.83 8.97
N ILE A 12 -21.99 5.93 9.70
CA ILE A 12 -22.11 7.29 9.13
C ILE A 12 -21.11 7.48 7.99
N ARG A 13 -19.88 7.02 8.17
CA ARG A 13 -18.80 7.04 7.16
C ARG A 13 -18.74 5.68 6.45
N ASN A 14 -19.76 5.40 5.64
CA ASN A 14 -19.90 4.13 4.91
C ASN A 14 -19.50 4.21 3.43
N LYS A 15 -18.87 5.29 2.97
CA LYS A 15 -18.35 5.36 1.60
C LYS A 15 -17.05 4.55 1.47
N PRO A 16 -16.72 4.07 0.26
CA PRO A 16 -15.43 3.43 0.01
C PRO A 16 -14.25 4.34 0.38
N ILE A 17 -13.12 3.71 0.69
CA ILE A 17 -11.84 4.42 0.78
C ILE A 17 -11.30 4.69 -0.63
N SER A 18 -10.44 5.69 -0.75
CA SER A 18 -9.79 6.04 -2.02
C SER A 18 -8.84 4.93 -2.48
N SER A 19 -8.59 4.86 -3.78
CA SER A 19 -7.59 3.93 -4.36
C SER A 19 -6.18 4.20 -3.82
N GLU A 20 -5.85 5.46 -3.56
CA GLU A 20 -4.60 5.88 -2.94
C GLU A 20 -4.44 5.28 -1.53
N LEU A 21 -5.46 5.45 -0.67
CA LEU A 21 -5.43 4.87 0.67
C LEU A 21 -5.44 3.33 0.63
N GLN A 22 -6.22 2.73 -0.28
CA GLN A 22 -6.23 1.28 -0.48
C GLN A 22 -4.83 0.74 -0.80
N LYS A 23 -4.04 1.44 -1.64
CA LYS A 23 -2.66 1.08 -1.96
C LYS A 23 -1.76 1.12 -0.71
N VAL A 24 -1.84 2.19 0.07
CA VAL A 24 -1.09 2.35 1.34
C VAL A 24 -1.39 1.19 2.31
N LEU A 25 -2.68 0.91 2.54
CA LEU A 25 -3.09 -0.14 3.46
C LEU A 25 -2.71 -1.54 2.95
N SER A 26 -2.70 -1.75 1.63
CA SER A 26 -2.32 -3.04 1.04
C SER A 26 -0.82 -3.32 1.21
N ILE A 27 0.02 -2.30 1.00
CA ILE A 27 1.47 -2.38 1.26
C ILE A 27 1.70 -2.68 2.74
N ALA A 28 1.07 -1.91 3.63
CA ALA A 28 1.20 -2.08 5.07
C ALA A 28 0.79 -3.48 5.54
N ALA A 29 -0.36 -3.97 5.06
CA ALA A 29 -0.86 -5.29 5.41
C ALA A 29 0.06 -6.41 4.92
N GLN A 30 0.59 -6.30 3.70
CA GLN A 30 1.54 -7.27 3.15
C GLN A 30 2.86 -7.27 3.94
N SER A 31 3.43 -6.11 4.23
CA SER A 31 4.69 -5.99 4.97
C SER A 31 4.58 -6.51 6.40
N ALA A 32 3.41 -6.39 7.02
CA ALA A 32 3.17 -6.80 8.40
C ALA A 32 2.61 -8.21 8.55
N GLY A 33 2.24 -8.90 7.47
CA GLY A 33 1.60 -10.22 7.54
C GLY A 33 0.18 -10.17 8.09
N ILE A 34 -0.60 -9.16 7.70
CA ILE A 34 -2.02 -9.04 8.05
C ILE A 34 -2.88 -9.80 7.04
N ASP A 35 -3.77 -10.67 7.54
CA ASP A 35 -4.68 -11.45 6.69
C ASP A 35 -5.90 -10.65 6.25
N THR A 36 -6.43 -9.81 7.14
CA THR A 36 -7.61 -8.99 6.83
C THR A 36 -7.52 -7.61 7.48
N VAL A 37 -7.75 -6.57 6.68
CA VAL A 37 -7.97 -5.20 7.14
C VAL A 37 -9.47 -4.96 7.20
N VAL A 38 -10.02 -4.87 8.42
CA VAL A 38 -11.44 -4.62 8.64
C VAL A 38 -11.66 -3.12 8.74
N ILE A 39 -12.24 -2.50 7.71
CA ILE A 39 -12.60 -1.09 7.73
C ILE A 39 -13.87 -0.95 8.56
N THR A 40 -13.76 -0.38 9.75
CA THR A 40 -14.91 -0.09 10.63
C THR A 40 -15.57 1.24 10.28
N SER A 41 -14.80 2.15 9.68
CA SER A 41 -15.26 3.45 9.22
C SER A 41 -14.45 3.89 8.00
N GLY A 42 -15.13 4.10 6.87
CA GLY A 42 -14.51 4.41 5.58
C GLY A 42 -14.57 5.89 5.24
N GLY A 43 -14.80 6.19 3.96
CA GLY A 43 -14.92 7.55 3.45
C GLY A 43 -16.22 8.24 3.86
N GLN A 44 -16.21 9.56 3.67
CA GLN A 44 -17.34 10.43 3.96
C GLN A 44 -17.54 11.51 2.88
N ASP A 45 -18.72 12.14 2.89
CA ASP A 45 -19.03 13.29 2.03
C ASP A 45 -18.21 14.53 2.42
N THR A 46 -17.89 15.41 1.48
CA THR A 46 -17.23 16.70 1.76
C THR A 46 -18.17 17.71 2.43
N LEU A 47 -17.60 18.79 3.00
CA LEU A 47 -18.41 19.86 3.59
C LEU A 47 -19.34 20.46 2.53
N GLY A 48 -20.63 20.57 2.87
CA GLY A 48 -21.66 21.05 1.95
C GLY A 48 -22.17 19.99 0.95
N GLU A 49 -21.65 18.77 1.00
CA GLU A 49 -22.15 17.65 0.21
C GLU A 49 -22.74 16.59 1.14
N GLY A 50 -23.97 16.14 0.85
CA GLY A 50 -24.59 14.99 1.51
C GLY A 50 -24.71 15.06 3.05
N THR A 51 -24.98 13.90 3.66
CA THR A 51 -25.21 13.76 5.11
C THR A 51 -24.35 12.67 5.75
N ARG A 52 -23.58 11.92 4.96
CA ARG A 52 -22.77 10.78 5.42
C ARG A 52 -21.40 11.27 5.85
N ARG A 53 -21.38 12.04 6.94
CA ARG A 53 -20.20 12.77 7.44
C ARG A 53 -20.23 12.89 8.96
N THR A 54 -19.06 12.82 9.59
CA THR A 54 -18.87 13.26 10.97
C THR A 54 -17.41 13.64 11.25
N GLY A 55 -17.19 14.57 12.17
CA GLY A 55 -15.84 14.96 12.59
C GLY A 55 -15.01 15.64 11.49
N SER A 56 -13.71 15.35 11.49
CA SER A 56 -12.71 16.01 10.64
C SER A 56 -12.90 15.74 9.14
N THR A 57 -12.26 16.54 8.28
CA THR A 57 -12.23 16.34 6.83
C THR A 57 -11.29 15.21 6.36
N ARG A 58 -10.56 14.52 7.26
CA ARG A 58 -9.59 13.49 6.85
C ARG A 58 -10.23 12.31 6.11
N HIS A 59 -11.49 11.98 6.42
CA HIS A 59 -12.23 10.91 5.75
C HIS A 59 -12.87 11.35 4.42
N ASP A 60 -12.82 12.65 4.09
CA ASP A 60 -13.47 13.17 2.90
C ASP A 60 -12.95 12.45 1.67
N ARG A 61 -13.86 11.99 0.82
CA ARG A 61 -13.52 11.24 -0.40
C ARG A 61 -12.69 9.97 -0.14
N GLY A 62 -12.79 9.39 1.05
CA GLY A 62 -12.11 8.13 1.38
C GLY A 62 -10.62 8.28 1.67
N ARG A 63 -10.17 9.47 2.09
CA ARG A 63 -8.76 9.75 2.40
C ARG A 63 -8.29 9.29 3.78
N ALA A 64 -9.17 8.68 4.57
CA ALA A 64 -8.83 8.01 5.81
C ALA A 64 -9.78 6.85 6.10
N ALA A 65 -9.33 5.94 6.97
CA ALA A 65 -10.07 4.79 7.43
C ALA A 65 -9.81 4.57 8.93
N ASP A 66 -10.85 4.18 9.67
CA ASP A 66 -10.67 3.57 10.98
C ASP A 66 -10.78 2.05 10.80
N LEU A 67 -9.72 1.33 11.14
CA LEU A 67 -9.54 -0.07 10.78
C LEU A 67 -9.10 -0.94 11.95
N GLN A 68 -9.38 -2.24 11.85
CA GLN A 68 -8.84 -3.27 12.72
C GLN A 68 -7.99 -4.24 11.90
N LEU A 69 -6.93 -4.74 12.53
CA LEU A 69 -5.98 -5.66 11.92
C LEU A 69 -6.27 -7.08 12.39
N VAL A 70 -6.44 -8.01 11.45
CA VAL A 70 -6.78 -9.41 11.75
C VAL A 70 -5.69 -10.34 11.24
N VAL A 71 -5.25 -11.25 12.11
CA VAL A 71 -4.35 -12.37 11.80
C VAL A 71 -4.99 -13.65 12.28
N GLN A 72 -5.05 -14.66 11.43
CA GLN A 72 -5.66 -15.97 11.68
C GLN A 72 -7.08 -15.85 12.26
N GLY A 73 -7.87 -14.93 11.71
CA GLY A 73 -9.24 -14.66 12.14
C GLY A 73 -9.38 -13.89 13.46
N THR A 74 -8.27 -13.53 14.12
CA THR A 74 -8.28 -12.78 15.39
C THR A 74 -7.89 -11.32 15.18
N ALA A 75 -8.75 -10.40 15.62
CA ALA A 75 -8.44 -8.98 15.64
C ALA A 75 -7.37 -8.68 16.71
N LEU A 76 -6.24 -8.14 16.27
CA LEU A 76 -5.12 -7.77 17.12
C LEU A 76 -5.52 -6.65 18.07
N ALA A 77 -5.03 -6.75 19.32
CA ALA A 77 -5.26 -5.74 20.34
C ALA A 77 -3.94 -5.11 20.80
N PHE A 78 -4.02 -3.87 21.27
CA PHE A 78 -2.93 -3.10 21.86
C PHE A 78 -3.38 -2.42 23.15
N THR A 79 -2.42 -1.90 23.90
CA THR A 79 -2.63 -1.04 25.07
C THR A 79 -1.98 0.31 24.82
N ASP A 80 -2.18 1.29 25.70
CA ASP A 80 -1.47 2.58 25.58
C ASP A 80 0.04 2.45 25.88
N HIS A 81 0.45 1.37 26.54
CA HIS A 81 1.86 1.12 26.87
C HIS A 81 2.59 0.26 25.84
N ALA A 82 1.89 -0.61 25.10
CA ALA A 82 2.50 -1.53 24.15
C ALA A 82 1.51 -1.99 23.06
N ALA A 83 2.06 -2.29 21.88
CA ALA A 83 1.36 -2.96 20.79
C ALA A 83 2.17 -4.18 20.29
N PRO A 84 1.50 -5.22 19.73
CA PRO A 84 2.18 -6.35 19.11
C PRO A 84 3.12 -5.92 17.98
N ALA A 85 4.22 -6.65 17.77
CA ALA A 85 5.18 -6.37 16.70
C ALA A 85 4.53 -6.25 15.31
N THR A 86 3.50 -7.06 15.04
CA THR A 86 2.70 -7.01 13.81
C THR A 86 1.98 -5.67 13.64
N VAL A 87 1.44 -5.08 14.71
CA VAL A 87 0.79 -3.76 14.68
C VAL A 87 1.83 -2.66 14.44
N LEU A 88 2.99 -2.75 15.09
CA LEU A 88 4.09 -1.81 14.88
C LEU A 88 4.57 -1.85 13.43
N ALA A 89 4.79 -3.05 12.88
CA ALA A 89 5.21 -3.25 11.49
C ALA A 89 4.19 -2.65 10.50
N PHE A 90 2.89 -2.84 10.74
CA PHE A 90 1.83 -2.27 9.91
C PHE A 90 1.87 -0.74 9.91
N ILE A 91 2.00 -0.12 11.09
CA ILE A 91 2.05 1.34 11.23
C ILE A 91 3.28 1.92 10.55
N THR A 92 4.46 1.32 10.80
CA THR A 92 5.70 1.72 10.15
C THR A 92 5.58 1.63 8.63
N ALA A 93 5.02 0.55 8.10
CA ALA A 93 4.84 0.35 6.67
C ALA A 93 3.79 1.31 6.07
N ALA A 94 2.70 1.59 6.77
CA ALA A 94 1.70 2.56 6.34
C ALA A 94 2.28 3.98 6.26
N ALA A 95 3.04 4.39 7.29
CA ALA A 95 3.75 5.66 7.33
C ALA A 95 4.77 5.77 6.18
N ALA A 96 5.59 4.72 5.97
CA ALA A 96 6.56 4.66 4.89
C ALA A 96 5.92 4.69 3.49
N ALA A 97 4.72 4.11 3.35
CA ALA A 97 3.95 4.10 2.11
C ALA A 97 3.17 5.41 1.85
N GLY A 98 3.25 6.39 2.77
CA GLY A 98 2.70 7.74 2.55
C GLY A 98 1.51 8.13 3.43
N ALA A 99 1.08 7.29 4.40
CA ALA A 99 0.11 7.74 5.39
C ALA A 99 0.70 8.89 6.22
N THR A 100 0.02 10.03 6.29
CA THR A 100 0.49 11.20 7.06
C THR A 100 -0.29 11.41 8.36
N GLY A 101 -1.46 10.79 8.52
CA GLY A 101 -2.23 10.83 9.77
C GLY A 101 -2.47 9.44 10.33
N ILE A 102 -1.96 9.16 11.54
CA ILE A 102 -2.14 7.85 12.19
C ILE A 102 -2.59 8.04 13.64
N GLY A 103 -3.74 7.50 14.01
CA GLY A 103 -4.30 7.63 15.35
C GLY A 103 -4.56 6.29 16.01
N ALA A 104 -4.16 6.09 17.26
CA ALA A 104 -4.50 4.91 18.05
C ALA A 104 -4.42 5.22 19.54
N GLY A 105 -5.08 4.39 20.34
CA GLY A 105 -5.08 4.49 21.80
C GLY A 105 -6.34 3.88 22.38
N VAL A 106 -6.21 3.23 23.55
CA VAL A 106 -7.33 2.58 24.23
C VAL A 106 -8.41 3.61 24.56
N ASP A 107 -7.99 4.77 25.08
CA ASP A 107 -8.87 5.90 25.41
C ASP A 107 -9.21 6.79 24.19
N TYR A 108 -8.82 6.39 22.98
CA TYR A 108 -9.18 7.08 21.75
C TYR A 108 -10.27 6.34 20.96
N MET A 109 -9.98 5.10 20.52
CA MET A 109 -10.88 4.29 19.70
C MET A 109 -10.95 2.83 20.18
N GLY A 110 -10.55 2.59 21.43
CA GLY A 110 -10.46 1.26 22.01
C GLY A 110 -9.18 0.53 21.62
N ALA A 111 -9.00 -0.64 22.22
CA ALA A 111 -7.78 -1.43 22.15
C ALA A 111 -7.50 -2.11 20.79
N ARG A 112 -8.29 -1.85 19.73
CA ARG A 112 -8.19 -2.57 18.44
C ARG A 112 -8.28 -1.69 17.21
N THR A 113 -8.80 -0.48 17.33
CA THR A 113 -9.09 0.37 16.17
C THR A 113 -7.98 1.39 15.98
N ILE A 114 -7.48 1.47 14.76
CA ILE A 114 -6.42 2.39 14.32
C ILE A 114 -7.00 3.27 13.23
N HIS A 115 -6.77 4.57 13.31
CA HIS A 115 -7.02 5.51 12.22
C HIS A 115 -5.78 5.56 11.34
N VAL A 116 -5.96 5.41 10.03
CA VAL A 116 -4.90 5.59 9.03
C VAL A 116 -5.44 6.41 7.88
N GLY A 117 -4.71 7.45 7.48
CA GLY A 117 -5.09 8.28 6.35
C GLY A 117 -4.10 9.39 6.07
N PHE A 118 -4.59 10.39 5.34
CA PHE A 118 -3.82 11.57 4.96
C PHE A 118 -4.24 12.80 5.77
N GLY A 119 -3.65 13.96 5.46
CA GLY A 119 -3.99 15.26 6.01
C GLY A 119 -5.44 15.69 5.77
N THR A 120 -5.84 16.80 6.37
CA THR A 120 -7.20 17.36 6.28
C THR A 120 -7.57 17.86 4.89
N SER A 121 -6.60 18.00 4.00
CA SER A 121 -6.77 18.34 2.58
C SER A 121 -5.68 17.67 1.72
N ILE A 122 -5.77 17.78 0.40
CA ILE A 122 -4.73 17.28 -0.52
C ILE A 122 -3.40 18.02 -0.38
N ASN A 123 -3.43 19.24 0.14
CA ASN A 123 -2.24 20.09 0.35
C ASN A 123 -1.69 19.95 1.79
N ASP A 124 -2.39 19.24 2.67
CA ASP A 124 -1.94 18.99 4.03
C ASP A 124 -1.08 17.72 4.05
N HIS A 125 0.23 17.93 4.02
CA HIS A 125 1.25 16.88 4.08
C HIS A 125 1.87 16.75 5.47
N GLN A 126 1.31 17.38 6.51
CA GLN A 126 1.86 17.26 7.86
C GLN A 126 1.72 15.83 8.37
N THR A 127 2.82 15.29 8.89
CA THR A 127 2.84 14.00 9.57
C THR A 127 2.40 14.18 11.02
N LEU A 128 1.42 13.39 11.44
CA LEU A 128 0.81 13.55 12.75
C LEU A 128 0.34 12.22 13.31
N THR A 129 0.74 11.94 14.54
CA THR A 129 0.13 10.90 15.37
C THR A 129 -0.76 11.51 16.45
N TRP A 130 -1.81 10.81 16.86
CA TRP A 130 -2.64 11.20 18.00
C TRP A 130 -3.24 10.02 18.76
N GLY A 131 -3.66 10.27 19.99
CA GLY A 131 -4.37 9.32 20.84
C GLY A 131 -5.56 9.96 21.54
N ALA A 132 -5.72 9.73 22.84
CA ALA A 132 -6.91 10.12 23.60
C ALA A 132 -7.35 11.57 23.33
N GLY A 133 -8.64 11.77 23.08
CA GLY A 133 -9.22 13.08 22.74
C GLY A 133 -8.76 13.67 21.38
N GLY A 134 -8.16 12.86 20.50
CA GLY A 134 -7.68 13.31 19.20
C GLY A 134 -6.44 14.20 19.27
N LYS A 135 -5.66 14.11 20.37
CA LYS A 135 -4.51 15.00 20.63
C LYS A 135 -3.18 14.28 20.41
N SER A 136 -2.22 14.97 19.79
CA SER A 136 -0.88 14.44 19.55
C SER A 136 -0.09 14.14 20.81
N ILE A 137 -0.25 15.00 21.84
CA ILE A 137 0.40 14.80 23.14
C ILE A 137 -0.04 13.50 23.83
N ASN A 138 -1.23 12.99 23.49
CA ASN A 138 -1.81 11.78 24.05
C ASN A 138 -1.58 10.53 23.17
N ALA A 139 -0.80 10.64 22.08
CA ALA A 139 -0.46 9.45 21.30
C ALA A 139 0.32 8.45 22.18
N PRO A 140 0.05 7.13 22.08
CA PRO A 140 0.93 6.13 22.67
C PRO A 140 2.37 6.26 22.16
N GLN A 141 3.37 6.02 23.01
CA GLN A 141 4.78 6.16 22.62
C GLN A 141 5.14 5.20 21.47
N TRP A 142 4.67 3.95 21.53
CA TRP A 142 4.89 2.96 20.49
C TRP A 142 4.31 3.37 19.12
N LEU A 143 3.21 4.14 19.12
CA LEU A 143 2.59 4.65 17.89
C LEU A 143 3.47 5.74 17.28
N ARG A 144 3.95 6.68 18.10
CA ARG A 144 4.88 7.74 17.67
C ARG A 144 6.14 7.13 17.07
N ASP A 145 6.75 6.19 17.77
CA ASP A 145 8.02 5.59 17.36
C ASP A 145 7.87 4.82 16.05
N ALA A 146 6.81 4.02 15.89
CA ALA A 146 6.56 3.28 14.66
C ALA A 146 6.27 4.21 13.46
N ALA A 147 5.40 5.22 13.64
CA ALA A 147 5.08 6.16 12.59
C ALA A 147 6.31 7.01 12.18
N GLU A 148 7.07 7.50 13.16
CA GLU A 148 8.31 8.25 12.93
C GLU A 148 9.36 7.39 12.21
N ALA A 149 9.49 6.11 12.58
CA ALA A 149 10.39 5.19 11.88
C ALA A 149 10.01 5.05 10.39
N GLY A 150 8.72 4.97 10.09
CA GLY A 150 8.20 4.93 8.72
C GLY A 150 8.38 6.25 7.97
N TRP A 151 8.17 7.40 8.61
CA TRP A 151 8.36 8.71 7.98
C TRP A 151 9.82 9.12 7.80
N ARG A 152 10.73 8.64 8.66
CA ARG A 152 12.19 8.81 8.54
C ARG A 152 12.84 7.85 7.56
N THR A 153 12.15 6.75 7.32
CA THR A 153 12.42 5.86 6.21
C THR A 153 11.26 5.99 5.23
N PRO A 154 10.89 7.22 4.79
CA PRO A 154 9.83 7.36 3.81
C PRO A 154 10.34 6.56 2.65
N ALA A 155 9.57 5.56 2.23
CA ALA A 155 10.17 4.39 1.63
C ALA A 155 11.26 4.82 0.64
N ALA A 156 12.51 4.40 0.86
CA ALA A 156 13.55 4.45 -0.16
C ALA A 156 13.22 3.39 -1.25
N LEU A 157 11.94 3.38 -1.64
CA LEU A 157 11.15 2.51 -2.50
C LEU A 157 10.04 3.37 -3.15
N ALA A 158 10.37 4.62 -3.47
CA ALA A 158 9.87 5.27 -4.68
C ALA A 158 10.55 4.71 -5.94
N GLU A 159 11.11 3.51 -5.89
CA GLU A 159 11.32 2.67 -7.07
C GLU A 159 10.35 1.48 -6.96
N THR A 160 9.43 1.46 -7.93
CA THR A 160 8.56 0.38 -8.42
C THR A 160 7.37 -0.10 -7.58
N VAL A 161 6.30 0.71 -7.56
CA VAL A 161 4.94 0.18 -7.73
C VAL A 161 4.26 0.95 -8.86
N PRO A 162 4.13 0.40 -10.09
CA PRO A 162 3.46 1.09 -11.18
C PRO A 162 2.02 1.46 -10.77
N ALA A 163 1.68 2.72 -11.00
CA ALA A 163 0.31 3.14 -11.20
C ALA A 163 -0.08 2.77 -12.64
N GLU A 164 -1.33 2.34 -12.83
CA GLU A 164 -1.88 1.67 -14.03
C GLU A 164 -1.36 0.25 -14.29
N PRO A 165 -2.17 -0.64 -14.89
CA PRO A 165 -1.65 -1.90 -15.39
C PRO A 165 -0.56 -1.55 -16.40
N ALA A 166 0.67 -1.90 -16.06
CA ALA A 166 1.80 -1.82 -16.96
C ALA A 166 1.38 -2.49 -18.29
N ALA A 167 1.49 -1.76 -19.40
CA ALA A 167 1.17 -2.33 -20.70
C ALA A 167 2.27 -3.33 -21.09
N PRO A 168 1.95 -4.41 -21.82
CA PRO A 168 2.97 -5.21 -22.49
C PRO A 168 3.96 -4.33 -23.27
N GLY A 169 5.22 -4.70 -23.31
CA GLY A 169 6.26 -3.88 -23.92
C GLY A 169 7.66 -4.22 -23.43
N ARG A 170 8.61 -3.32 -23.70
CA ARG A 170 10.01 -3.49 -23.29
C ARG A 170 10.23 -3.00 -21.87
N TYR A 171 10.97 -3.78 -21.08
CA TYR A 171 11.29 -3.48 -19.69
C TYR A 171 12.76 -3.80 -19.40
N ALA A 172 13.27 -3.27 -18.30
CA ALA A 172 14.55 -3.65 -17.72
C ALA A 172 14.38 -4.11 -16.27
N VAL A 173 15.21 -5.07 -15.86
CA VAL A 173 15.31 -5.51 -14.46
C VAL A 173 15.96 -4.43 -13.61
N VAL A 174 15.28 -4.00 -12.53
CA VAL A 174 15.82 -3.01 -11.58
C VAL A 174 16.21 -3.61 -10.22
N ALA A 175 16.10 -4.93 -10.07
CA ALA A 175 16.53 -5.63 -8.86
C ALA A 175 18.06 -5.68 -8.75
N ARG A 176 18.63 -5.01 -7.73
CA ARG A 176 20.08 -4.99 -7.46
C ARG A 176 20.69 -6.39 -7.29
N SER A 177 19.97 -7.31 -6.67
CA SER A 177 20.40 -8.70 -6.47
C SER A 177 20.05 -9.64 -7.63
N GLY A 178 19.55 -9.09 -8.73
CA GLY A 178 18.96 -9.84 -9.83
C GLY A 178 17.54 -10.33 -9.54
N LEU A 179 16.84 -10.71 -10.61
CA LEU A 179 15.43 -11.09 -10.61
C LEU A 179 15.26 -12.57 -11.00
N LYS A 180 14.51 -13.33 -10.20
CA LYS A 180 14.30 -14.77 -10.46
C LYS A 180 13.29 -14.97 -11.59
N LEU A 181 13.73 -15.65 -12.64
CA LEU A 181 12.88 -16.21 -13.70
C LEU A 181 12.35 -17.57 -13.24
N ARG A 182 11.04 -17.79 -13.41
CA ARG A 182 10.33 -18.97 -12.92
C ARG A 182 9.38 -19.51 -13.99
N GLY A 183 9.08 -20.80 -13.94
CA GLY A 183 8.12 -21.43 -14.87
C GLY A 183 6.64 -21.05 -14.67
N GLY A 184 6.30 -20.24 -13.65
CA GLY A 184 4.92 -19.80 -13.42
C GLY A 184 4.77 -18.58 -12.49
N PRO A 185 3.56 -17.99 -12.43
CA PRO A 185 3.29 -16.71 -11.75
C PRO A 185 3.09 -16.91 -10.24
N GLY A 186 4.15 -17.28 -9.54
CA GLY A 186 4.10 -17.49 -8.10
C GLY A 186 5.44 -17.88 -7.48
N PRO A 187 5.58 -17.69 -6.15
CA PRO A 187 6.76 -18.15 -5.43
C PRO A 187 6.89 -19.68 -5.39
N ASP A 188 5.78 -20.41 -5.59
CA ASP A 188 5.70 -21.88 -5.56
C ASP A 188 6.32 -22.55 -6.80
N PHE A 189 6.57 -21.77 -7.86
CA PHE A 189 7.27 -22.25 -9.06
C PHE A 189 8.78 -22.16 -8.86
N GLY A 190 9.51 -23.21 -9.25
CA GLY A 190 10.97 -23.24 -9.16
C GLY A 190 11.63 -22.08 -9.90
N SER A 191 12.76 -21.60 -9.37
CA SER A 191 13.59 -20.61 -10.07
C SER A 191 14.51 -21.29 -11.05
N GLU A 192 14.42 -20.91 -12.32
CA GLU A 192 15.20 -21.49 -13.41
C GLU A 192 16.49 -20.70 -13.65
N LYS A 193 16.39 -19.36 -13.58
CA LYS A 193 17.50 -18.43 -13.84
C LYS A 193 17.38 -17.20 -12.95
N THR A 194 18.49 -16.50 -12.74
CA THR A 194 18.50 -15.15 -12.14
C THR A 194 18.96 -14.16 -13.21
N LEU A 195 18.08 -13.25 -13.59
CA LEU A 195 18.36 -12.14 -14.51
C LEU A 195 19.12 -11.06 -13.76
N ALA A 196 20.16 -10.49 -14.36
CA ALA A 196 20.98 -9.47 -13.72
C ALA A 196 20.27 -8.10 -13.70
N LEU A 197 20.75 -7.19 -12.86
CA LEU A 197 20.35 -5.78 -12.93
C LEU A 197 20.61 -5.23 -14.34
N GLY A 198 19.63 -4.53 -14.91
CA GLY A 198 19.70 -3.94 -16.24
C GLY A 198 19.44 -4.92 -17.39
N THR A 199 19.14 -6.20 -17.13
CA THR A 199 18.69 -7.11 -18.20
C THR A 199 17.41 -6.58 -18.83
N GLU A 200 17.47 -6.27 -20.13
CA GLU A 200 16.29 -5.93 -20.92
C GLU A 200 15.50 -7.20 -21.26
N LEU A 201 14.19 -7.08 -21.31
CA LEU A 201 13.26 -8.15 -21.68
C LEU A 201 11.98 -7.56 -22.26
N THR A 202 11.20 -8.40 -22.92
CA THR A 202 9.86 -8.05 -23.39
C THR A 202 8.83 -8.69 -22.47
N VAL A 203 7.94 -7.88 -21.89
CA VAL A 203 6.77 -8.36 -21.16
C VAL A 203 5.60 -8.53 -22.15
N THR A 204 5.05 -9.72 -22.22
CA THR A 204 3.92 -10.03 -23.11
C THR A 204 2.57 -9.87 -22.42
N GLN A 205 2.50 -10.14 -21.13
CA GLN A 205 1.29 -10.01 -20.31
C GLN A 205 1.60 -9.95 -18.82
N PHE A 206 0.67 -9.39 -18.04
CA PHE A 206 0.71 -9.39 -16.58
C PHE A 206 -0.39 -10.30 -16.02
N GLU A 207 -0.02 -11.13 -15.04
CA GLU A 207 -0.88 -12.15 -14.44
C GLU A 207 -0.79 -12.17 -12.91
N GLY A 208 -1.69 -12.94 -12.29
CA GLY A 208 -1.77 -13.13 -10.84
C GLY A 208 -2.46 -11.98 -10.10
N PRO A 209 -2.69 -12.13 -8.77
CA PRO A 209 -3.36 -11.10 -7.97
C PRO A 209 -2.65 -9.75 -8.09
N GLY A 210 -3.35 -8.73 -8.59
CA GLY A 210 -2.83 -7.37 -8.81
C GLY A 210 -1.82 -7.19 -9.93
N GLY A 211 -1.69 -8.13 -10.88
CA GLY A 211 -0.77 -8.00 -12.02
C GLY A 211 0.71 -8.06 -11.62
N ASN A 212 1.02 -8.73 -10.52
CA ASN A 212 2.35 -8.74 -9.91
C ASN A 212 3.34 -9.71 -10.59
N TRP A 213 2.90 -10.50 -11.56
CA TRP A 213 3.76 -11.38 -12.34
C TRP A 213 3.73 -10.96 -13.81
N ALA A 214 4.90 -10.83 -14.41
CA ALA A 214 5.05 -10.54 -15.83
C ALA A 214 5.50 -11.81 -16.55
N CYS A 215 4.77 -12.21 -17.59
CA CYS A 215 5.25 -13.22 -18.54
C CYS A 215 6.22 -12.55 -19.52
N VAL A 216 7.38 -13.15 -19.72
CA VAL A 216 8.50 -12.50 -20.40
C VAL A 216 9.12 -13.35 -21.50
N ASP A 217 9.58 -12.64 -22.53
CA ASP A 217 10.53 -13.09 -23.55
C ASP A 217 11.84 -12.32 -23.29
N VAL A 218 12.84 -13.04 -22.80
CA VAL A 218 14.17 -12.53 -22.43
C VAL A 218 15.10 -12.55 -23.64
N GLU A 219 14.99 -13.55 -24.51
CA GLU A 219 15.87 -13.70 -25.67
C GLU A 219 15.43 -12.83 -26.88
N GLY A 220 14.20 -12.29 -26.85
CA GLY A 220 13.64 -11.40 -27.86
C GLY A 220 13.25 -12.10 -29.17
N ASP A 221 13.09 -13.43 -29.14
CA ASP A 221 12.79 -14.26 -30.31
C ASP A 221 11.29 -14.59 -30.45
N GLY A 222 10.46 -14.07 -29.55
CA GLY A 222 9.03 -14.33 -29.49
C GLY A 222 8.64 -15.60 -28.72
N VAL A 223 9.61 -16.31 -28.13
CA VAL A 223 9.38 -17.47 -27.26
C VAL A 223 9.37 -17.02 -25.81
N LEU A 224 8.44 -17.56 -25.02
CA LEU A 224 8.30 -17.18 -23.61
C LEU A 224 9.30 -17.95 -22.75
N ASP A 225 10.13 -17.22 -22.01
CA ASP A 225 11.12 -17.77 -21.08
C ASP A 225 10.54 -18.03 -19.68
N GLY A 226 9.37 -17.46 -19.39
CA GLY A 226 8.63 -17.71 -18.15
C GLY A 226 8.11 -16.44 -17.49
N TYR A 227 8.18 -16.42 -16.16
CA TYR A 227 7.58 -15.37 -15.32
C TYR A 227 8.59 -14.74 -14.38
N VAL A 228 8.46 -13.43 -14.21
CA VAL A 228 9.22 -12.64 -13.23
C VAL A 228 8.29 -11.78 -12.39
N PHE A 229 8.75 -11.36 -11.21
CA PHE A 229 7.97 -10.49 -10.34
C PHE A 229 7.97 -9.06 -10.90
N ALA A 230 6.82 -8.61 -11.39
CA ALA A 230 6.62 -7.35 -12.12
C ALA A 230 7.07 -6.09 -11.35
N PRO A 231 6.95 -6.02 -10.00
CA PRO A 231 7.50 -4.90 -9.24
C PRO A 231 9.02 -4.74 -9.34
N PHE A 232 9.77 -5.64 -9.96
CA PHE A 232 11.21 -5.45 -10.22
C PHE A 232 11.53 -5.09 -11.67
N LEU A 233 10.53 -4.62 -12.43
CA LEU A 233 10.66 -4.17 -13.80
C LEU A 233 10.41 -2.66 -13.92
N ALA A 234 11.16 -2.01 -14.80
CA ALA A 234 10.92 -0.64 -15.23
C ALA A 234 10.71 -0.58 -16.75
N ALA A 235 9.66 0.11 -17.19
CA ALA A 235 9.34 0.24 -18.61
C ALA A 235 10.43 1.03 -19.34
N LEU A 236 10.87 0.52 -20.50
CA LEU A 236 11.77 1.22 -21.40
C LEU A 236 10.92 2.01 -22.38
N ALA A 237 10.98 3.34 -22.32
CA ALA A 237 10.23 4.19 -23.23
C ALA A 237 10.61 3.87 -24.68
N SER A 238 9.61 3.59 -25.53
CA SER A 238 9.81 3.60 -26.96
C SER A 238 10.16 5.03 -27.38
N SER A 239 11.37 5.24 -27.90
CA SER A 239 11.78 6.51 -28.46
C SER A 239 10.85 6.89 -29.61
N HIS A 240 9.90 7.79 -29.36
CA HIS A 240 9.22 8.50 -30.43
C HIS A 240 10.21 9.52 -30.99
N GLN A 241 10.89 9.16 -32.09
CA GLN A 241 11.58 10.12 -32.93
C GLN A 241 10.55 11.14 -33.43
N PRO A 242 10.69 12.45 -33.15
CA PRO A 242 9.90 13.45 -33.85
C PRO A 242 10.39 13.47 -35.30
N GLY A 243 9.54 13.01 -36.22
CA GLY A 243 9.82 13.03 -37.65
C GLY A 243 9.99 14.46 -38.15
N ASP A 244 11.07 14.67 -38.90
CA ASP A 244 11.28 15.79 -39.80
C ASP A 244 10.02 16.03 -40.65
N VAL A 245 9.54 17.27 -40.63
CA VAL A 245 8.64 17.80 -41.65
C VAL A 245 9.48 18.70 -42.57
N ALA A 246 9.74 18.19 -43.77
CA ALA A 246 10.06 18.99 -44.94
C ALA A 246 8.76 19.37 -45.67
#